data_AF-A0A6I4SVL1-F1
#
_entry.id   AF-A0A6I4SVL1-F1
#
_cell.length_a   1.000
_cell.length_b   1.000
_cell.length_c   1.000
_cell.angle_alpha   90.00
_cell.angle_beta   90.00
_cell.angle_gamma   90.00
#
_symmetry.space_group_name_H-M   'P 1'
#
loop_
_entity.id
_entity.type
_entity.pdbx_description
1 polymer ?
#
loop_
_entity_poly.entity_id
_entity_poly.type
_entity_poly.pdbx_seq_one_letter_code
_entity_poly.pdbx_strand_id
1 'polypeptide(L)'
;MVISSLTSSTKSSPSLREAQAALTRNRILKAAASLLAADGDPKTMTFKAVAEAAAITEMTVYRHFPNRDALLKGVWEYLNAQMDPRIGMPRTVEEMLGQHQQLFAGFDRLSAQIIAAIGTPQGREMRAALNDDRQEAFLAIVAEVAPQLDTSHSRKIAALIQLLHSAYAWASLREQWELSGDEAAEATRWLLDLILERIKEPNP
;
A
#
# COMPACT_ATOMS: atom_id res chain seq x y z
N MET A 1 36.47 -10.64 36.49
CA MET A 1 36.48 -11.53 35.31
C MET A 1 35.30 -12.49 35.42
N VAL A 2 34.16 -12.16 34.81
CA VAL A 2 33.18 -13.15 34.30
C VAL A 2 32.61 -12.58 33.01
N ILE A 3 32.66 -13.41 31.99
CA ILE A 3 32.37 -13.14 30.58
C ILE A 3 30.88 -13.36 30.32
N SER A 4 30.32 -12.46 29.50
CA SER A 4 29.33 -12.64 28.43
C SER A 4 28.21 -13.70 28.57
N SER A 5 26.98 -13.28 28.26
CA SER A 5 26.29 -13.89 27.12
C SER A 5 25.22 -12.96 26.54
N LEU A 6 25.56 -12.32 25.42
CA LEU A 6 24.61 -11.74 24.48
C LEU A 6 24.10 -12.88 23.59
N THR A 7 22.86 -13.31 23.80
CA THR A 7 22.18 -14.20 22.88
C THR A 7 21.78 -13.42 21.62
N SER A 8 22.59 -13.55 20.58
CA SER A 8 22.27 -13.12 19.22
C SER A 8 21.16 -14.01 18.64
N SER A 9 20.06 -13.39 18.20
CA SER A 9 18.98 -14.07 17.46
C SER A 9 19.39 -14.19 15.99
N THR A 10 19.73 -15.41 15.54
CA THR A 10 20.05 -15.71 14.16
C THR A 10 18.77 -15.94 13.34
N LYS A 11 18.50 -15.09 12.35
CA LYS A 11 17.52 -15.38 11.28
C LYS A 11 18.02 -16.56 10.44
N SER A 12 17.33 -17.70 10.48
CA SER A 12 17.62 -18.87 9.63
C SER A 12 17.35 -18.53 8.15
N SER A 13 18.24 -18.97 7.25
CA SER A 13 18.03 -18.86 5.81
C SER A 13 16.82 -19.68 5.35
N PRO A 14 16.05 -19.21 4.36
CA PRO A 14 14.87 -19.94 3.86
C PRO A 14 15.30 -21.24 3.19
N SER A 15 14.49 -22.28 3.35
CA SER A 15 14.63 -23.54 2.63
C SER A 15 14.45 -23.35 1.12
N LEU A 16 15.01 -24.26 0.31
CA LEU A 16 14.82 -24.26 -1.15
C LEU A 16 13.34 -24.26 -1.54
N ARG A 17 12.49 -24.94 -0.75
CA ARG A 17 11.05 -25.00 -0.98
C ARG A 17 10.37 -23.65 -0.74
N GLU A 18 10.77 -22.92 0.31
CA GLU A 18 10.25 -21.58 0.60
C GLU A 18 10.70 -20.58 -0.45
N ALA A 19 11.97 -20.64 -0.86
CA ALA A 19 12.48 -19.81 -1.96
C ALA A 19 11.70 -20.05 -3.26
N GLN A 20 11.45 -21.32 -3.63
CA GLN A 20 10.67 -21.66 -4.82
C GLN A 20 9.20 -21.21 -4.72
N ALA A 21 8.60 -21.29 -3.53
CA ALA A 21 7.25 -20.79 -3.29
C ALA A 21 7.18 -19.27 -3.41
N ALA A 22 8.18 -18.54 -2.90
CA ALA A 22 8.26 -17.09 -3.00
C ALA A 22 8.47 -16.62 -4.46
N LEU A 23 9.29 -17.33 -5.23
CA LEU A 23 9.47 -17.07 -6.67
C LEU A 23 8.16 -17.27 -7.43
N THR A 24 7.44 -18.37 -7.16
CA THR A 24 6.12 -18.63 -7.77
C THR A 24 5.11 -17.55 -7.40
N ARG A 25 5.05 -17.16 -6.12
CA ARG A 25 4.16 -16.08 -5.65
C ARG A 25 4.46 -14.77 -6.38
N ASN A 26 5.73 -14.38 -6.51
CA ASN A 26 6.11 -13.17 -7.24
C ASN A 26 5.76 -13.23 -8.74
N ARG A 27 5.90 -14.40 -9.39
CA ARG A 27 5.47 -14.58 -10.79
C ARG A 27 3.97 -14.34 -10.96
N ILE A 28 3.16 -14.87 -10.04
CA ILE A 28 1.70 -14.66 -10.03
C ILE A 28 1.37 -13.16 -9.87
N LEU A 29 1.98 -12.51 -8.88
CA LEU A 29 1.71 -11.09 -8.57
C LEU A 29 2.14 -10.17 -9.71
N LYS A 30 3.29 -10.43 -10.33
CA LYS A 30 3.75 -9.70 -11.52
C LYS A 30 2.75 -9.84 -12.68
N ALA A 31 2.29 -11.05 -12.97
CA ALA A 31 1.31 -11.30 -14.03
C ALA A 31 -0.02 -10.59 -13.75
N ALA A 32 -0.51 -10.67 -12.52
CA ALA A 32 -1.73 -9.99 -12.09
C ALA A 32 -1.60 -8.45 -12.15
N ALA A 33 -0.47 -7.89 -11.71
CA ALA A 33 -0.19 -6.46 -11.82
C ALA A 33 -0.13 -5.98 -13.28
N SER A 34 0.41 -6.79 -14.20
CA SER A 34 0.38 -6.49 -15.62
C SER A 34 -1.05 -6.49 -16.19
N LEU A 35 -1.88 -7.47 -15.82
CA LEU A 35 -3.28 -7.54 -16.25
C LEU A 35 -4.12 -6.38 -15.70
N LEU A 36 -3.83 -5.94 -14.47
CA LEU A 36 -4.46 -4.75 -13.87
C LEU A 36 -4.24 -3.49 -14.71
N ALA A 37 -3.05 -3.35 -15.30
CA ALA A 37 -2.70 -2.21 -16.13
C ALA A 37 -3.22 -2.31 -17.57
N ALA A 38 -3.63 -3.50 -18.04
CA ALA A 38 -3.67 -3.80 -19.46
C ALA A 38 -4.89 -3.27 -20.24
N ASP A 39 -6.12 -3.19 -19.72
CA ASP A 39 -7.24 -2.92 -20.65
C ASP A 39 -8.56 -2.40 -20.06
N GLY A 40 -8.64 -2.05 -18.77
CA GLY A 40 -9.86 -1.47 -18.18
C GLY A 40 -11.14 -2.34 -18.20
N ASP A 41 -11.11 -3.54 -18.80
CA ASP A 41 -12.22 -4.50 -18.81
C ASP A 41 -12.22 -5.34 -17.52
N PRO A 42 -13.22 -5.17 -16.62
CA PRO A 42 -13.34 -5.89 -15.34
C PRO A 42 -13.07 -7.40 -15.40
N LYS A 43 -13.29 -8.04 -16.55
CA LYS A 43 -13.16 -9.48 -16.75
C LYS A 43 -11.72 -9.96 -17.02
N THR A 44 -10.73 -9.08 -17.09
CA THR A 44 -9.37 -9.42 -17.53
C THR A 44 -8.48 -10.07 -16.47
N MET A 45 -8.70 -9.83 -15.17
CA MET A 45 -7.88 -10.40 -14.11
C MET A 45 -8.61 -11.55 -13.38
N THR A 46 -8.91 -12.62 -14.12
CA THR A 46 -9.39 -13.89 -13.53
C THR A 46 -8.22 -14.76 -13.09
N PHE A 47 -8.47 -15.75 -12.23
CA PHE A 47 -7.46 -16.73 -11.82
C PHE A 47 -6.87 -17.47 -13.02
N LYS A 48 -7.74 -17.87 -13.96
CA LYS A 48 -7.35 -18.42 -15.27
C LYS A 48 -6.43 -17.47 -16.06
N ALA A 49 -6.82 -16.22 -16.26
CA ALA A 49 -6.01 -15.25 -17.01
C ALA A 49 -4.64 -15.00 -16.35
N VAL A 50 -4.61 -14.92 -15.02
CA VAL A 50 -3.37 -14.79 -14.24
C VAL A 50 -2.49 -16.02 -14.39
N ALA A 51 -3.08 -17.23 -14.35
CA ALA A 51 -2.36 -18.48 -14.55
C ALA A 51 -1.74 -18.57 -15.96
N GLU A 52 -2.52 -18.23 -16.99
CA GLU A 52 -2.06 -18.15 -18.39
C GLU A 52 -0.90 -17.15 -18.53
N ALA A 53 -1.06 -15.93 -18.01
CA ALA A 53 -0.04 -14.88 -18.07
C ALA A 53 1.23 -15.23 -17.26
N ALA A 54 1.12 -15.98 -16.16
CA ALA A 54 2.24 -16.45 -15.36
C ALA A 54 2.88 -17.75 -15.89
N ALA A 55 2.28 -18.38 -16.91
CA ALA A 55 2.61 -19.69 -17.45
C ALA A 55 2.63 -20.80 -16.37
N ILE A 56 1.55 -20.86 -15.58
CA ILE A 56 1.34 -21.87 -14.53
C ILE A 56 -0.10 -22.40 -14.58
N THR A 57 -0.43 -23.40 -13.75
CA THR A 57 -1.80 -23.90 -13.62
C THR A 57 -2.65 -23.02 -12.71
N GLU A 58 -3.95 -22.97 -12.98
CA GLU A 58 -4.92 -22.25 -12.14
C GLU A 58 -4.94 -22.78 -10.69
N MET A 59 -4.78 -24.09 -10.50
CA MET A 59 -4.62 -24.72 -9.18
C MET A 59 -3.40 -24.17 -8.41
N THR A 60 -2.32 -23.84 -9.11
CA THR A 60 -1.14 -23.22 -8.50
C THR A 60 -1.47 -21.81 -8.00
N VAL A 61 -2.26 -21.03 -8.76
CA VAL A 61 -2.74 -19.71 -8.31
C VAL A 61 -3.60 -19.86 -7.05
N TYR A 62 -4.59 -20.76 -7.06
CA TYR A 62 -5.46 -21.03 -5.90
C TYR A 62 -4.68 -21.45 -4.64
N ARG A 63 -3.61 -22.23 -4.80
CA ARG A 63 -2.75 -22.63 -3.68
C ARG A 63 -2.01 -21.45 -3.03
N HIS A 64 -1.69 -20.41 -3.80
CA HIS A 64 -1.01 -19.22 -3.30
C HIS A 64 -1.97 -18.11 -2.86
N PHE A 65 -3.17 -18.07 -3.44
CA PHE A 65 -4.19 -17.06 -3.22
C PHE A 65 -5.57 -17.74 -3.17
N PRO A 66 -6.12 -18.01 -1.98
CA PRO A 66 -7.33 -18.84 -1.86
C PRO A 66 -8.59 -18.15 -2.41
N ASN A 67 -8.58 -16.83 -2.54
CA ASN A 67 -9.70 -16.04 -3.05
C ASN A 67 -9.21 -14.77 -3.76
N ARG A 68 -10.16 -14.04 -4.36
CA ARG A 68 -9.91 -12.82 -5.12
C ARG A 68 -9.33 -11.71 -4.26
N ASP A 69 -9.84 -11.50 -3.05
CA ASP A 69 -9.35 -10.47 -2.14
C ASP A 69 -7.88 -10.70 -1.75
N ALA A 70 -7.50 -11.95 -1.47
CA ALA A 70 -6.13 -12.31 -1.16
C ALA A 70 -5.18 -12.03 -2.34
N LEU A 71 -5.63 -12.27 -3.57
CA LEU A 71 -4.87 -11.91 -4.77
C LEU A 71 -4.73 -10.39 -4.90
N LEU A 72 -5.82 -9.64 -4.75
CA LEU A 72 -5.82 -8.18 -4.85
C LEU A 72 -4.95 -7.51 -3.78
N LYS A 73 -5.01 -7.98 -2.52
CA LYS A 73 -4.12 -7.57 -1.44
C LYS A 73 -2.66 -7.82 -1.80
N GLY A 74 -2.34 -9.02 -2.30
CA GLY A 74 -0.99 -9.34 -2.75
C GLY A 74 -0.51 -8.49 -3.93
N VAL A 75 -1.39 -8.12 -4.87
CA VAL A 75 -1.04 -7.23 -5.99
C VAL A 75 -0.72 -5.83 -5.48
N TRP A 76 -1.50 -5.31 -4.53
CA TRP A 76 -1.21 -4.03 -3.90
C TRP A 76 0.14 -4.04 -3.16
N GLU A 77 0.42 -5.08 -2.36
CA GLU A 77 1.72 -5.27 -1.69
C GLU A 77 2.88 -5.30 -2.71
N TYR A 78 2.69 -6.03 -3.81
CA TYR A 78 3.67 -6.13 -4.88
C TYR A 78 3.95 -4.77 -5.52
N LEU A 79 2.91 -4.00 -5.87
CA LEU A 79 3.04 -2.67 -6.47
C LEU A 79 3.76 -1.70 -5.53
N ASN A 80 3.42 -1.72 -4.24
CA ASN A 80 4.10 -0.90 -3.24
C ASN A 80 5.58 -1.24 -3.12
N ALA A 81 5.92 -2.53 -3.08
CA ALA A 81 7.30 -2.98 -3.03
C ALA A 81 8.11 -2.61 -4.29
N GLN A 82 7.47 -2.38 -5.44
CA GLN A 82 8.15 -1.86 -6.64
C GLN A 82 8.56 -0.38 -6.50
N MET A 83 7.86 0.39 -5.66
CA MET A 83 8.22 1.78 -5.38
C MET A 83 9.38 1.85 -4.38
N ASP A 84 9.22 1.22 -3.23
CA ASP A 84 10.21 1.04 -2.16
C ASP A 84 9.76 -0.12 -1.25
N PRO A 85 10.64 -1.07 -0.84
CA PRO A 85 10.25 -2.21 0.01
C PRO A 85 9.68 -1.82 1.38
N ARG A 86 9.89 -0.58 1.83
CA ARG A 86 9.35 -0.06 3.10
C ARG A 86 7.92 0.45 2.96
N ILE A 87 7.43 0.68 1.73
CA ILE A 87 6.08 1.17 1.51
C ILE A 87 5.07 0.05 1.80
N GLY A 88 4.14 0.33 2.70
CA GLY A 88 3.07 -0.59 3.06
C GLY A 88 1.95 0.12 3.80
N MET A 89 1.14 -0.67 4.50
CA MET A 89 0.10 -0.11 5.38
C MET A 89 0.81 0.49 6.60
N PRO A 90 0.74 1.81 6.84
CA PRO A 90 1.43 2.41 7.97
C PRO A 90 0.78 1.97 9.27
N ARG A 91 1.58 1.68 10.30
CA ARG A 91 1.08 1.31 11.64
C ARG A 91 1.33 2.38 12.68
N THR A 92 2.26 3.30 12.41
CA THR A 92 2.58 4.43 13.27
C THR A 92 2.71 5.72 12.48
N VAL A 93 2.60 6.85 13.18
CA VAL A 93 2.84 8.17 12.58
C VAL A 93 4.24 8.22 11.94
N GLU A 94 5.25 7.69 12.64
CA GLU A 94 6.63 7.65 12.14
C GLU A 94 6.74 6.87 10.83
N GLU A 95 6.13 5.67 10.73
CA GLU A 95 6.12 4.88 9.49
C GLU A 95 5.44 5.63 8.34
N MET A 96 4.26 6.19 8.60
CA MET A 96 3.50 6.96 7.61
C MET A 96 4.31 8.13 7.06
N LEU A 97 4.88 8.94 7.95
CA LEU A 97 5.66 10.13 7.57
C LEU A 97 6.99 9.74 6.91
N GLY A 98 7.62 8.66 7.38
CA GLY A 98 8.89 8.15 6.84
C GLY A 98 8.79 7.56 5.43
N GLN A 99 7.62 7.01 5.05
CA GLN A 99 7.41 6.47 3.71
C GLN A 99 6.82 7.49 2.70
N HIS A 100 6.32 8.64 3.17
CA HIS A 100 5.47 9.53 2.37
C HIS A 100 6.14 10.09 1.10
N GLN A 101 7.39 10.57 1.20
CA GLN A 101 8.12 11.08 0.04
C GLN A 101 8.36 9.99 -1.01
N GLN A 102 8.84 8.82 -0.56
CA GLN A 102 9.12 7.69 -1.44
C GLN A 102 7.86 7.12 -2.10
N LEU A 103 6.73 7.20 -1.41
CA LEU A 103 5.43 6.81 -1.95
C LEU A 103 5.06 7.65 -3.18
N PHE A 104 5.16 8.98 -3.06
CA PHE A 104 4.79 9.89 -4.14
C PHE A 104 5.80 9.88 -5.30
N ALA A 105 7.11 9.84 -5.01
CA ALA A 105 8.13 9.63 -6.04
C ALA A 105 7.95 8.28 -6.75
N GLY A 106 7.50 7.26 -6.01
CA GLY A 106 7.09 5.97 -6.55
C GLY A 106 5.89 6.06 -7.48
N PHE A 107 4.89 6.88 -7.14
CA PHE A 107 3.73 7.10 -7.99
C PHE A 107 4.08 7.70 -9.36
N ASP A 108 5.03 8.63 -9.41
CA ASP A 108 5.52 9.15 -10.70
C ASP A 108 6.21 8.07 -11.53
N ARG A 109 7.11 7.31 -10.89
CA ARG A 109 7.88 6.25 -11.53
C ARG A 109 6.98 5.14 -12.10
N LEU A 110 5.87 4.85 -11.43
CA LEU A 110 4.89 3.83 -11.81
C LEU A 110 3.55 4.44 -12.27
N SER A 111 3.58 5.65 -12.84
CA SER A 111 2.36 6.43 -13.11
C SER A 111 1.30 5.70 -13.93
N ALA A 112 1.70 4.92 -14.95
CA ALA A 112 0.75 4.12 -15.74
C ALA A 112 -0.02 3.10 -14.87
N GLN A 113 0.68 2.38 -13.99
CA GLN A 113 0.09 1.42 -13.08
C GLN A 113 -0.78 2.09 -12.02
N ILE A 114 -0.36 3.24 -11.49
CA ILE A 114 -1.10 3.99 -10.48
C ILE A 114 -2.37 4.60 -11.07
N ILE A 115 -2.30 5.19 -12.25
CA ILE A 115 -3.47 5.70 -12.98
C ILE A 115 -4.45 4.56 -13.27
N ALA A 116 -3.96 3.41 -13.73
CA ALA A 116 -4.81 2.23 -13.94
C ALA A 116 -5.46 1.76 -12.62
N ALA A 117 -4.70 1.74 -11.52
CA ALA A 117 -5.22 1.40 -10.20
C ALA A 117 -6.34 2.37 -9.78
N ILE A 118 -6.23 3.67 -10.08
CA ILE A 118 -7.26 4.66 -9.75
C ILE A 118 -8.49 4.54 -10.65
N GLY A 119 -8.28 4.53 -11.97
CA GLY A 119 -9.30 4.74 -12.99
C GLY A 119 -10.08 3.50 -13.43
N THR A 120 -9.48 2.31 -13.34
CA THR A 120 -10.11 1.07 -13.84
C THR A 120 -11.05 0.41 -12.81
N PRO A 121 -12.06 -0.36 -13.24
CA PRO A 121 -12.90 -1.15 -12.35
C PRO A 121 -12.13 -2.12 -11.44
N GLN A 122 -11.10 -2.79 -11.95
CA GLN A 122 -10.28 -3.76 -11.21
C GLN A 122 -9.34 -3.04 -10.25
N GLY A 123 -8.83 -1.88 -10.65
CA GLY A 123 -8.14 -0.98 -9.75
C GLY A 123 -9.04 -0.61 -8.58
N ARG A 124 -10.28 -0.16 -8.85
CA ARG A 124 -11.30 0.16 -7.82
C ARG A 124 -11.56 -1.01 -6.90
N GLU A 125 -11.74 -2.19 -7.46
CA GLU A 125 -11.93 -3.43 -6.70
C GLU A 125 -10.71 -3.74 -5.81
N MET A 126 -9.49 -3.63 -6.34
CA MET A 126 -8.26 -3.79 -5.56
C MET A 126 -8.26 -2.84 -4.37
N ARG A 127 -8.48 -1.54 -4.58
CA ARG A 127 -8.48 -0.59 -3.45
C ARG A 127 -9.61 -0.85 -2.46
N ALA A 128 -10.77 -1.31 -2.91
CA ALA A 128 -11.91 -1.65 -2.06
C ALA A 128 -11.59 -2.85 -1.15
N ALA A 129 -10.94 -3.89 -1.68
CA ALA A 129 -10.51 -5.07 -0.92
C ALA A 129 -9.52 -4.75 0.22
N LEU A 130 -8.85 -3.60 0.16
CA LEU A 130 -7.94 -3.10 1.19
C LEU A 130 -8.53 -1.98 2.06
N ASN A 131 -9.74 -1.49 1.76
CA ASN A 131 -10.21 -0.24 2.32
C ASN A 131 -10.55 -0.34 3.81
N ASP A 132 -10.98 -1.52 4.28
CA ASP A 132 -11.25 -1.74 5.70
C ASP A 132 -9.95 -1.76 6.50
N ASP A 133 -8.95 -2.55 6.07
CA ASP A 133 -7.60 -2.55 6.66
C ASP A 133 -6.98 -1.14 6.66
N ARG A 134 -7.24 -0.36 5.59
CA ARG A 134 -6.74 1.01 5.46
C ARG A 134 -7.44 1.96 6.44
N GLN A 135 -8.76 1.89 6.56
CA GLN A 135 -9.50 2.69 7.54
C GLN A 135 -9.04 2.38 8.96
N GLU A 136 -8.86 1.09 9.30
CA GLU A 136 -8.34 0.66 10.60
C GLU A 136 -6.97 1.26 10.88
N ALA A 137 -6.05 1.19 9.91
CA ALA A 137 -4.71 1.76 10.03
C ALA A 137 -4.74 3.27 10.29
N PHE A 138 -5.48 4.05 9.50
CA PHE A 138 -5.53 5.51 9.69
C PHE A 138 -6.29 5.94 10.95
N LEU A 139 -7.28 5.15 11.41
CA LEU A 139 -7.89 5.37 12.73
C LEU A 139 -6.88 5.12 13.86
N ALA A 140 -6.03 4.10 13.73
CA ALA A 140 -4.97 3.82 14.70
C ALA A 140 -3.91 4.95 14.74
N ILE A 141 -3.53 5.50 13.58
CA ILE A 141 -2.65 6.69 13.49
C ILE A 141 -3.23 7.87 14.27
N VAL A 142 -4.53 8.14 14.13
CA VAL A 142 -5.17 9.24 14.88
C VAL A 142 -5.22 8.92 16.37
N ALA A 143 -5.52 7.68 16.75
CA ALA A 143 -5.58 7.25 18.15
C ALA A 143 -4.19 7.27 18.84
N GLU A 144 -3.10 7.05 18.11
CA GLU A 144 -1.73 7.20 18.61
C GLU A 144 -1.45 8.63 19.07
N VAL A 145 -1.94 9.62 18.31
CA VAL A 145 -1.64 11.04 18.51
C VAL A 145 -2.63 11.72 19.46
N ALA A 146 -3.90 11.36 19.33
CA ALA A 146 -5.00 12.05 19.99
C ALA A 146 -6.08 11.05 20.48
N PRO A 147 -5.75 10.18 21.44
CA PRO A 147 -6.66 9.14 21.95
C PRO A 147 -7.93 9.72 22.63
N GLN A 148 -7.90 11.01 22.98
CA GLN A 148 -9.01 11.73 23.61
C GLN A 148 -10.10 12.19 22.62
N LEU A 149 -9.86 12.13 21.31
CA LEU A 149 -10.85 12.57 20.32
C LEU A 149 -12.07 11.64 20.29
N ASP A 150 -13.25 12.22 20.16
CA ASP A 150 -14.45 11.43 19.92
C ASP A 150 -14.41 10.73 18.56
N THR A 151 -15.23 9.68 18.42
CA THR A 151 -15.28 8.83 17.23
C THR A 151 -15.61 9.61 15.95
N SER A 152 -16.42 10.66 16.02
CA SER A 152 -16.82 11.44 14.85
C SER A 152 -15.67 12.28 14.32
N HIS A 153 -14.95 12.98 15.22
CA HIS A 153 -13.76 13.73 14.86
C HIS A 153 -12.62 12.83 14.39
N SER A 154 -12.35 11.75 15.13
CA SER A 154 -11.29 10.79 14.77
C SER A 154 -11.48 10.23 13.36
N ARG A 155 -12.71 9.83 13.02
CA ARG A 155 -13.05 9.34 11.67
C ARG A 155 -12.77 10.37 10.57
N LYS A 156 -13.15 11.64 10.78
CA LYS A 156 -12.95 12.70 9.77
C LYS A 156 -11.46 13.00 9.57
N ILE A 157 -10.69 13.08 10.66
CA ILE A 157 -9.25 13.30 10.62
C ILE A 157 -8.54 12.14 9.93
N ALA A 158 -8.86 10.89 10.29
CA ALA A 158 -8.31 9.69 9.66
C ALA A 158 -8.58 9.68 8.15
N ALA A 159 -9.79 10.04 7.73
CA ALA A 159 -10.15 10.14 6.32
C ALA A 159 -9.33 11.20 5.55
N LEU A 160 -9.06 12.36 6.18
CA LEU A 160 -8.22 13.41 5.58
C LEU A 160 -6.75 12.97 5.48
N ILE A 161 -6.19 12.40 6.55
CA ILE A 161 -4.82 11.87 6.54
C ILE A 161 -4.68 10.78 5.47
N GLN A 162 -5.66 9.87 5.37
CA GLN A 162 -5.70 8.85 4.32
C GLN A 162 -5.72 9.47 2.92
N LEU A 163 -6.53 10.51 2.68
CA LEU A 163 -6.59 11.19 1.38
C LEU A 163 -5.25 11.82 1.03
N LEU A 164 -4.64 12.55 1.97
CA LEU A 164 -3.36 13.24 1.77
C LEU A 164 -2.21 12.24 1.55
N HIS A 165 -2.27 11.06 2.14
CA HIS A 165 -1.32 9.96 1.93
C HIS A 165 -1.79 8.97 0.83
N SER A 166 -2.31 9.47 -0.30
CA SER A 166 -2.87 8.58 -1.33
C SER A 166 -2.51 8.96 -2.76
N ALA A 167 -2.64 7.96 -3.63
CA ALA A 167 -2.54 8.12 -5.08
C ALA A 167 -3.60 9.09 -5.65
N TYR A 168 -4.73 9.32 -4.97
CA TYR A 168 -5.72 10.31 -5.40
C TYR A 168 -5.21 11.75 -5.22
N ALA A 169 -4.55 12.04 -4.08
CA ALA A 169 -3.94 13.35 -3.87
C ALA A 169 -2.83 13.60 -4.90
N TRP A 170 -1.94 12.62 -5.10
CA TRP A 170 -0.91 12.69 -6.14
C TRP A 170 -1.51 12.93 -7.54
N ALA A 171 -2.48 12.11 -7.96
CA ALA A 171 -3.07 12.21 -9.30
C ALA A 171 -3.76 13.58 -9.50
N SER A 172 -4.51 14.05 -8.51
CA SER A 172 -5.19 15.35 -8.58
C SER A 172 -4.20 16.52 -8.67
N LEU A 173 -3.14 16.51 -7.85
CA LEU A 173 -2.13 17.56 -7.85
C LEU A 173 -1.32 17.58 -9.15
N ARG A 174 -0.96 16.40 -9.66
CA ARG A 174 -0.26 16.27 -10.94
C ARG A 174 -1.14 16.71 -12.12
N GLU A 175 -2.39 16.26 -12.19
CA GLU A 175 -3.27 16.53 -13.33
C GLU A 175 -3.75 17.98 -13.39
N GLN A 176 -4.07 18.58 -12.24
CA GLN A 176 -4.68 19.92 -12.20
C GLN A 176 -3.65 21.04 -11.99
N TRP A 177 -2.48 20.73 -11.42
CA TRP A 177 -1.48 21.72 -11.02
C TRP A 177 -0.06 21.40 -11.52
N GLU A 178 0.10 20.33 -12.31
CA GLU A 178 1.38 19.92 -12.91
C GLU A 178 2.51 19.65 -11.90
N LEU A 179 2.17 19.43 -10.63
CA LEU A 179 3.17 19.12 -9.60
C LEU A 179 3.81 17.76 -9.85
N SER A 180 5.13 17.69 -9.70
CA SER A 180 5.86 16.44 -9.58
C SER A 180 5.46 15.69 -8.31
N GLY A 181 5.79 14.39 -8.24
CA GLY A 181 5.60 13.58 -7.05
C GLY A 181 6.31 14.16 -5.84
N ASP A 182 7.51 14.70 -6.00
CA ASP A 182 8.26 15.34 -4.91
C ASP A 182 7.56 16.61 -4.40
N GLU A 183 7.12 17.50 -5.30
CA GLU A 183 6.36 18.72 -4.92
C GLU A 183 5.01 18.38 -4.28
N ALA A 184 4.31 17.37 -4.81
CA ALA A 184 3.05 16.90 -4.24
C ALA A 184 3.25 16.25 -2.87
N ALA A 185 4.35 15.53 -2.66
CA ALA A 185 4.71 14.98 -1.36
C ALA A 185 5.01 16.09 -0.35
N GLU A 186 5.77 17.11 -0.74
CA GLU A 186 6.07 18.25 0.13
C GLU A 186 4.78 18.99 0.55
N ALA A 187 3.91 19.29 -0.42
CA ALA A 187 2.66 20.00 -0.17
C ALA A 187 1.70 19.21 0.75
N THR A 188 1.54 17.91 0.50
CA THR A 188 0.68 17.05 1.32
C THR A 188 1.31 16.76 2.69
N ARG A 189 2.64 16.65 2.77
CA ARG A 189 3.38 16.51 4.03
C ARG A 189 3.17 17.69 4.96
N TRP A 190 3.25 18.92 4.43
CA TRP A 190 3.00 20.13 5.20
C TRP A 190 1.62 20.09 5.89
N LEU A 191 0.57 19.70 5.16
CA LEU A 191 -0.77 19.61 5.73
C LEU A 191 -0.91 18.43 6.71
N LEU A 192 -0.24 17.29 6.45
CA LEU A 192 -0.18 16.18 7.40
C LEU A 192 0.44 16.62 8.73
N ASP A 193 1.58 17.31 8.70
CA ASP A 193 2.24 17.81 9.91
C ASP A 193 1.34 18.80 10.68
N LEU A 194 0.67 19.73 9.97
CA LEU A 194 -0.28 20.66 10.59
C LEU A 194 -1.48 19.96 11.25
N ILE A 195 -2.05 18.95 10.58
CA ILE A 195 -3.15 18.16 11.16
C ILE A 195 -2.67 17.45 12.42
N LEU A 196 -1.53 16.76 12.34
CA LEU A 196 -0.96 15.99 13.46
C LEU A 196 -0.57 16.89 14.64
N GLU A 197 -0.08 18.10 14.39
CA GLU A 197 0.18 19.10 15.42
C GLU A 197 -1.13 19.56 16.07
N ARG A 198 -2.11 19.96 15.25
CA ARG A 198 -3.37 20.53 15.74
C ARG A 198 -4.19 19.56 16.59
N ILE A 199 -4.19 18.27 16.26
CA ILE A 199 -4.98 17.27 16.99
C ILE A 199 -4.34 16.84 18.32
N LYS A 200 -3.04 17.11 18.53
CA LYS A 200 -2.37 16.90 19.83
C LYS A 200 -2.86 17.87 20.89
N GLU A 201 -3.21 19.08 20.46
CA GLU A 201 -3.71 20.10 21.36
C GLU A 201 -5.14 19.73 21.78
N PRO A 202 -5.44 19.62 23.09
CA PRO A 202 -6.83 19.60 23.53
C PRO A 202 -7.48 20.89 23.01
N ASN A 203 -8.54 20.73 22.22
CA ASN A 203 -9.28 21.86 21.66
C ASN A 203 -9.59 22.86 22.80
N PRO A 204 -9.25 24.16 22.66
CA PRO A 204 -9.53 25.15 23.71
C PRO A 204 -11.03 25.29 23.99
#